data_AF-A0A2D8R6Z3-F1
#
_entry.id   AF-A0A2D8R6Z3-F1
#
_cell.length_a   1.000
_cell.length_b   1.000
_cell.length_c   1.000
_cell.angle_alpha   90.00
_cell.angle_beta   90.00
_cell.angle_gamma   90.00
#
_symmetry.space_group_name_H-M   'P 1'
#
loop_
_entity.id
_entity.type
_entity.pdbx_description
1 polymer ?
#
loop_
_entity_poly.entity_id
_entity_poly.type
_entity_poly.pdbx_seq_one_letter_code
_entity_poly.pdbx_strand_id
1 'polypeptide(L)'
;MTDLTLQGNTQALTMTSAEIAQILESRHDHVKRSIERLAGRGIIKLPPTEEVKNHLGQTVKSYQVNKRDSYVVVAQLSPEFTARLVDRWQYLEEQAALPSWARNLTKEARIALEDLSSQVDHYKGETNRLNAVCNDLAENLKAGLTPVEFCRMLNGVNLNRVQPVLVERKRLLRTPHGYRSAAAYRDKLFTERRYLNRDDRPCEKVVLTQKGAKWLYAQYEQGRLEMRKDWDGHYSHVLFDDQENVA
;
A
#
# COMPACT_ATOMS: atom_id res chain seq x y z
N MET A 1 -43.37 54.13 4.45
CA MET A 1 -41.96 54.55 4.40
C MET A 1 -41.41 54.09 3.06
N THR A 2 -40.69 54.96 2.39
CA THR A 2 -40.41 55.00 0.95
C THR A 2 -39.55 53.85 0.44
N ASP A 3 -40.06 53.11 -0.54
CA ASP A 3 -39.26 52.26 -1.43
C ASP A 3 -38.37 53.14 -2.32
N LEU A 4 -37.06 53.11 -2.08
CA LEU A 4 -36.06 53.69 -2.96
C LEU A 4 -35.72 52.67 -4.06
N THR A 5 -36.44 52.76 -5.19
CA THR A 5 -36.01 52.16 -6.45
C THR A 5 -34.72 52.85 -6.92
N LEU A 6 -33.57 52.22 -6.65
CA LEU A 6 -32.30 52.50 -7.31
C LEU A 6 -32.40 52.10 -8.78
N GLN A 7 -32.81 53.04 -9.64
CA GLN A 7 -32.56 52.95 -11.08
C GLN A 7 -31.06 53.13 -11.32
N GLY A 8 -30.28 52.08 -11.05
CA GLY A 8 -28.89 52.00 -11.48
C GLY A 8 -28.86 51.87 -13.00
N ASN A 9 -28.41 52.92 -13.68
CA ASN A 9 -28.13 52.92 -15.11
C ASN A 9 -27.27 51.70 -15.46
N THR A 10 -27.89 50.64 -15.97
CA THR A 10 -27.23 49.34 -16.24
C THR A 10 -26.53 49.42 -17.58
N GLN A 11 -25.62 50.37 -17.75
CA GLN A 11 -24.68 50.32 -18.86
C GLN A 11 -23.76 49.12 -18.61
N ALA A 12 -23.74 48.19 -19.57
CA ALA A 12 -22.85 47.04 -19.49
C ALA A 12 -21.41 47.55 -19.37
N LEU A 13 -20.73 47.25 -18.25
CA LEU A 13 -19.33 47.62 -18.07
C LEU A 13 -18.50 46.95 -19.16
N THR A 14 -17.95 47.76 -20.05
CA THR A 14 -17.02 47.36 -21.11
C THR A 14 -15.68 48.04 -20.90
N MET A 15 -14.64 47.38 -21.42
CA MET A 15 -13.30 47.91 -21.51
C MET A 15 -12.94 48.06 -22.97
N THR A 16 -12.42 49.22 -23.35
CA THR A 16 -12.04 49.46 -24.73
C THR A 16 -10.75 48.71 -25.08
N SER A 17 -10.63 48.27 -26.32
CA SER A 17 -9.38 47.71 -26.84
C SER A 17 -8.17 48.67 -26.71
N ALA A 18 -8.40 49.98 -26.63
CA ALA A 18 -7.36 50.98 -26.39
C ALA A 18 -6.89 50.97 -24.93
N GLU A 19 -7.81 50.87 -23.97
CA GLU A 19 -7.47 50.68 -22.55
C GLU A 19 -6.70 49.38 -22.32
N ILE A 20 -7.11 48.28 -22.96
CA ILE A 20 -6.38 47.00 -22.91
C ILE A 20 -4.96 47.17 -23.46
N ALA A 21 -4.79 47.91 -24.56
CA ALA A 21 -3.49 48.19 -25.15
C ALA A 21 -2.60 49.00 -24.19
N GLN A 22 -3.18 49.96 -23.48
CA GLN A 22 -2.48 50.78 -22.49
C GLN A 22 -2.06 49.95 -21.27
N ILE A 23 -2.92 49.08 -20.76
CA ILE A 23 -2.62 48.18 -19.63
C ILE A 23 -1.49 47.20 -19.97
N LEU A 24 -1.46 46.70 -21.20
CA LEU A 24 -0.46 45.75 -21.69
C LEU A 24 0.78 46.42 -22.28
N GLU A 25 0.86 47.76 -22.25
CA GLU A 25 1.92 48.56 -22.88
C GLU A 25 2.21 48.12 -24.33
N SER A 26 1.15 47.75 -25.04
CA SER A 26 1.19 47.09 -26.35
C SER A 26 0.54 47.96 -27.41
N ARG A 27 0.92 47.78 -28.69
CA ARG A 27 0.27 48.55 -29.78
C ARG A 27 -1.19 48.14 -29.90
N HIS A 28 -2.08 49.11 -30.03
CA HIS A 28 -3.53 48.90 -30.19
C HIS A 28 -3.89 47.95 -31.35
N ASP A 29 -3.12 47.97 -32.43
CA ASP A 29 -3.31 47.06 -33.56
C ASP A 29 -3.06 45.59 -33.25
N HIS A 30 -2.22 45.26 -32.25
CA HIS A 30 -2.03 43.88 -31.81
C HIS A 30 -3.26 43.39 -31.03
N VAL A 31 -3.85 44.26 -30.21
CA VAL A 31 -5.07 43.97 -29.46
C VAL A 31 -6.24 43.72 -30.40
N LYS A 32 -6.47 44.60 -31.38
CA LYS A 32 -7.53 44.45 -32.39
C LYS A 32 -7.40 43.15 -33.17
N ARG A 33 -6.21 42.85 -33.70
CA ARG A 33 -5.94 41.59 -34.42
C ARG A 33 -6.18 40.37 -33.54
N SER A 34 -5.84 40.45 -32.25
CA SER A 34 -6.11 39.34 -31.33
C SER A 34 -7.60 39.13 -31.09
N ILE A 35 -8.37 40.21 -30.92
CA ILE A 35 -9.83 40.16 -30.78
C ILE A 35 -10.47 39.52 -32.01
N GLU A 36 -10.11 39.99 -33.21
CA GLU A 36 -10.63 39.46 -34.48
C GLU A 36 -10.30 37.97 -34.65
N ARG A 37 -9.06 37.58 -34.32
CA ARG A 37 -8.62 36.18 -34.37
C ARG A 37 -9.36 35.31 -33.36
N LEU A 38 -9.56 35.78 -32.13
CA LEU A 38 -10.30 35.04 -31.10
C LEU A 38 -11.78 34.90 -31.47
N ALA A 39 -12.36 35.94 -32.07
CA ALA A 39 -13.73 35.92 -32.58
C ALA A 39 -13.88 34.95 -33.77
N GLY A 40 -12.94 34.96 -34.71
CA GLY A 40 -12.93 34.02 -35.84
C GLY A 40 -12.75 32.55 -35.41
N ARG A 41 -12.10 32.29 -34.27
CA ARG A 41 -11.99 30.96 -33.64
C ARG A 41 -13.22 30.59 -32.79
N GLY A 42 -14.18 31.48 -32.62
CA GLY A 42 -15.37 31.27 -31.79
C GLY A 42 -15.11 31.26 -30.28
N ILE A 43 -13.93 31.69 -29.82
CA ILE A 43 -13.57 31.71 -28.38
C ILE A 43 -14.29 32.87 -27.67
N ILE A 44 -14.41 34.00 -28.37
CA ILE A 44 -15.17 35.18 -27.95
C ILE A 44 -16.18 35.55 -29.04
N LYS A 45 -17.23 36.28 -28.69
CA LYS A 45 -18.11 36.90 -29.69
C LYS A 45 -17.45 38.19 -30.19
N LEU A 46 -17.54 38.48 -31.50
CA LEU A 46 -16.99 39.73 -32.04
C LEU A 46 -17.62 40.93 -31.30
N PRO A 47 -16.83 41.74 -30.59
CA PRO A 47 -17.38 42.85 -29.80
C PRO A 47 -17.81 44.02 -30.70
N PRO A 48 -18.76 44.86 -30.26
CA PRO A 48 -19.14 46.06 -31.00
C PRO A 48 -17.98 47.05 -31.10
N THR A 49 -17.96 47.84 -32.18
CA THR A 49 -16.89 48.80 -32.47
C THR A 49 -17.40 50.24 -32.32
N GLU A 50 -16.56 51.12 -31.81
CA GLU A 50 -16.80 52.55 -31.67
C GLU A 50 -15.67 53.34 -32.36
N GLU A 51 -16.01 54.49 -32.96
CA GLU A 51 -15.05 55.38 -33.60
C GLU A 51 -14.56 56.44 -32.61
N VAL A 52 -13.30 56.34 -32.20
CA VAL A 52 -12.69 57.23 -31.22
C VAL A 52 -11.61 58.07 -31.90
N LYS A 53 -11.59 59.37 -31.64
CA LYS A 53 -10.52 60.24 -32.14
C LYS A 53 -9.24 60.01 -31.33
N ASN A 54 -8.16 59.68 -32.02
CA ASN A 54 -6.84 59.55 -31.43
C ASN A 54 -6.21 60.92 -31.12
N HIS A 55 -5.09 60.94 -30.40
CA HIS A 55 -4.32 62.15 -30.05
C HIS A 55 -3.85 62.99 -31.26
N LEU A 56 -3.86 62.40 -32.47
CA LEU A 56 -3.56 63.07 -33.76
C LEU A 56 -4.82 63.60 -34.46
N GLY A 57 -5.99 63.57 -33.82
CA GLY A 57 -7.28 63.96 -34.43
C GLY A 57 -7.84 62.97 -35.45
N GLN A 58 -7.16 61.84 -35.67
CA GLN A 58 -7.59 60.78 -36.59
C GLN A 58 -8.63 59.87 -35.95
N THR A 59 -9.67 59.51 -36.69
CA THR A 59 -10.72 58.59 -36.23
C THR A 59 -10.21 57.15 -36.29
N VAL A 60 -10.15 56.47 -35.14
CA VAL A 60 -9.67 55.09 -35.00
C VAL A 60 -10.77 54.22 -34.41
N LYS A 61 -11.00 53.07 -35.03
CA LYS A 61 -11.97 52.07 -34.55
C LYS A 61 -11.43 51.35 -33.31
N SER A 62 -12.23 51.30 -32.24
CA SER A 62 -11.93 50.59 -31.00
C SER A 62 -13.06 49.60 -30.68
N TYR A 63 -12.71 48.41 -30.18
CA TYR A 63 -13.69 47.42 -29.73
C TYR A 63 -14.08 47.64 -28.28
N GLN A 64 -15.36 47.46 -27.95
CA GLN A 64 -15.91 47.48 -26.59
C GLN A 64 -16.01 46.05 -26.07
N VAL A 65 -15.07 45.64 -25.22
CA VAL A 65 -14.91 44.25 -24.78
C VAL A 65 -15.57 44.05 -23.41
N ASN A 66 -16.33 42.97 -23.25
CA ASN A 66 -16.90 42.61 -21.94
C ASN A 66 -15.82 42.07 -20.98
N LYS A 67 -16.16 41.99 -19.69
CA LYS A 67 -15.24 41.54 -18.63
C LYS A 67 -14.61 40.16 -18.88
N ARG A 68 -15.36 39.18 -19.38
CA ARG A 68 -14.84 37.82 -19.63
C ARG A 68 -13.82 37.86 -20.76
N ASP A 69 -14.22 38.43 -21.88
CA ASP A 69 -13.45 38.42 -23.11
C ASP A 69 -12.20 39.31 -22.98
N SER A 70 -12.22 40.34 -22.12
CA SER A 70 -11.03 41.13 -21.79
C SER A 70 -9.96 40.28 -21.09
N TYR A 71 -10.32 39.37 -20.18
CA TYR A 71 -9.36 38.45 -19.57
C TYR A 71 -8.78 37.47 -20.58
N VAL A 72 -9.59 36.96 -21.50
CA VAL A 72 -9.14 36.03 -22.56
C VAL A 72 -8.17 36.72 -23.52
N VAL A 73 -8.47 37.95 -23.91
CA VAL A 73 -7.59 38.77 -24.77
C VAL A 73 -6.26 39.05 -24.06
N VAL A 74 -6.30 39.45 -22.79
CA VAL A 74 -5.10 39.69 -21.97
C VAL A 74 -4.27 38.43 -21.79
N ALA A 75 -4.89 37.29 -21.49
CA ALA A 75 -4.19 36.01 -21.33
C ALA A 75 -3.43 35.58 -22.60
N GLN A 76 -3.97 35.89 -23.78
CA GLN A 76 -3.31 35.61 -25.05
C GLN A 76 -2.16 36.57 -25.37
N LEU A 77 -2.27 37.84 -24.96
CA LEU A 77 -1.30 38.89 -25.27
C LEU A 77 -0.19 39.02 -24.24
N SER A 78 -0.41 38.59 -23.00
CA SER A 78 0.62 38.46 -21.97
C SER A 78 0.74 37.01 -21.50
N PRO A 79 1.58 36.21 -22.18
CA PRO A 79 1.97 34.89 -21.70
C PRO A 79 2.61 34.93 -20.31
N GLU A 80 3.29 36.03 -19.95
CA GLU A 80 3.91 36.21 -18.63
C GLU A 80 2.86 36.27 -17.52
N PHE A 81 1.76 37.02 -17.74
CA PHE A 81 0.65 37.05 -16.80
C PHE A 81 0.03 35.66 -16.62
N THR A 82 -0.15 34.94 -17.72
CA THR A 82 -0.67 33.57 -17.70
C THR A 82 0.28 32.62 -16.99
N ALA A 83 1.59 32.72 -17.23
CA ALA A 83 2.61 31.91 -16.55
C ALA A 83 2.58 32.14 -15.04
N ARG A 84 2.56 33.40 -14.58
CA ARG A 84 2.45 33.72 -13.14
C ARG A 84 1.17 33.16 -12.50
N LEU A 85 0.06 33.14 -13.25
CA LEU A 85 -1.19 32.56 -12.78
C LEU A 85 -1.09 31.03 -12.66
N VAL A 86 -0.47 30.37 -13.64
CA VAL A 86 -0.19 28.92 -13.61
C VAL A 86 0.75 28.57 -12.47
N ASP A 87 1.89 29.27 -12.34
CA ASP A 87 2.86 29.06 -11.25
C ASP A 87 2.19 29.21 -9.88
N ARG A 88 1.28 30.18 -9.75
CA ARG A 88 0.53 30.39 -8.51
C ARG A 88 -0.41 29.22 -8.21
N TRP A 89 -1.09 28.68 -9.22
CA TRP A 89 -1.96 27.52 -9.04
C TRP A 89 -1.16 26.26 -8.71
N GLN A 90 -0.05 26.01 -9.40
CA GLN A 90 0.83 24.88 -9.12
C GLN A 90 1.35 24.93 -7.68
N TYR A 91 1.81 26.11 -7.21
CA TYR A 91 2.21 26.29 -5.82
C TYR A 91 1.08 25.96 -4.81
N LEU A 92 -0.15 26.37 -5.10
CA LEU A 92 -1.30 26.07 -4.24
C LEU A 92 -1.65 24.58 -4.26
N GLU A 93 -1.53 23.92 -5.41
CA GLU A 93 -1.75 22.48 -5.56
C GLU A 93 -0.69 21.68 -4.81
N GLU A 94 0.59 22.06 -4.91
CA GLU A 94 1.68 21.47 -4.15
C GLU A 94 1.44 21.59 -2.63
N GLN A 95 0.95 22.75 -2.18
CA GLN A 95 0.55 22.94 -0.79
C GLN A 95 -0.67 22.11 -0.39
N ALA A 96 -1.65 21.97 -1.29
CA ALA A 96 -2.87 21.22 -1.03
C ALA A 96 -2.63 19.70 -0.99
N ALA A 97 -1.75 19.18 -1.85
CA ALA A 97 -1.43 17.75 -1.98
C ALA A 97 -0.75 17.16 -0.74
N LEU A 98 -0.06 17.98 0.05
CA LEU A 98 0.55 17.55 1.31
C LEU A 98 -0.52 17.40 2.41
N PRO A 99 -0.55 16.27 3.13
CA PRO A 99 -1.35 16.12 4.35
C PRO A 99 -1.10 17.29 5.31
N SER A 100 -2.13 17.72 6.04
CA SER A 100 -2.08 18.89 6.93
C SER A 100 -0.92 18.84 7.95
N TRP A 101 -0.58 17.65 8.44
CA TRP A 101 0.54 17.43 9.36
C TRP A 101 1.92 17.57 8.70
N ALA A 102 2.02 17.35 7.38
CA ALA A 102 3.28 17.42 6.63
C ALA A 102 3.59 18.84 6.09
N ARG A 103 2.63 19.77 6.13
CA ARG A 103 2.79 21.14 5.63
C ARG A 103 3.76 21.98 6.48
N ASN A 104 3.81 21.73 7.79
CA ASN A 104 4.68 22.45 8.73
C ASN A 104 5.99 21.72 9.05
N LEU A 105 6.31 20.67 8.30
CA LEU A 105 7.49 19.86 8.56
C LEU A 105 8.74 20.55 8.02
N THR A 106 9.77 20.69 8.86
CA THR A 106 11.08 21.22 8.43
C THR A 106 11.76 20.27 7.45
N LYS A 107 12.77 20.76 6.72
CA LYS A 107 13.51 19.97 5.74
C LYS A 107 14.16 18.75 6.39
N GLU A 108 14.71 18.93 7.58
CA GLU A 108 15.37 17.88 8.37
C GLU A 108 14.36 16.79 8.78
N ALA A 109 13.17 17.20 9.19
CA ALA A 109 12.12 16.26 9.57
C ALA A 109 11.57 15.48 8.37
N ARG A 110 11.58 16.04 7.16
CA ARG A 110 11.26 15.29 5.92
C ARG A 110 12.31 14.23 5.61
N ILE A 111 13.60 14.56 5.73
CA ILE A 111 14.69 13.62 5.49
C ILE A 111 14.64 12.47 6.51
N ALA A 112 14.41 12.78 7.79
CA ALA A 112 14.27 11.76 8.83
C ALA A 112 13.08 10.83 8.59
N LEU A 113 11.96 11.35 8.06
CA LEU A 113 10.80 10.54 7.73
C LEU A 113 11.08 9.55 6.59
N GLU A 114 11.79 10.00 5.56
CA GLU A 114 12.20 9.17 4.42
C GLU A 114 13.17 8.06 4.86
N ASP A 115 14.15 8.41 5.69
CA ASP A 115 15.10 7.45 6.27
C ASP A 115 14.38 6.39 7.13
N LEU A 116 13.44 6.84 7.97
CA LEU A 116 12.64 5.93 8.78
C LEU A 116 11.77 5.01 7.92
N SER A 117 11.19 5.52 6.83
CA SER A 117 10.43 4.70 5.88
C SER A 117 11.32 3.62 5.25
N SER A 118 12.53 4.01 4.83
CA SER A 118 13.52 3.09 4.26
C SER A 118 13.92 2.00 5.26
N GLN A 119 14.14 2.35 6.53
CA GLN A 119 14.43 1.39 7.59
C GLN A 119 13.26 0.42 7.81
N VAL A 120 12.04 0.93 7.86
CA VAL A 120 10.84 0.11 8.03
C VAL A 120 10.70 -0.91 6.89
N ASP A 121 10.96 -0.50 5.65
CA ASP A 121 10.88 -1.39 4.50
C ASP A 121 12.00 -2.45 4.51
N HIS A 122 13.20 -2.07 4.93
CA HIS A 122 14.30 -3.00 5.17
C HIS A 122 13.92 -4.09 6.19
N TYR A 123 13.47 -3.70 7.38
CA TYR A 123 13.08 -4.67 8.43
C TYR A 123 11.88 -5.53 8.04
N LYS A 124 10.93 -4.98 7.27
CA LYS A 124 9.84 -5.78 6.69
C LYS A 124 10.37 -6.83 5.71
N GLY A 125 11.34 -6.46 4.87
CA GLY A 125 12.01 -7.40 3.95
C GLY A 125 12.69 -8.54 4.70
N GLU A 126 13.47 -8.23 5.75
CA GLU A 126 14.10 -9.24 6.60
C GLU A 126 13.09 -10.17 7.27
N THR A 127 12.01 -9.60 7.83
CA THR A 127 10.94 -10.37 8.47
C THR A 127 10.27 -11.32 7.47
N ASN A 128 9.99 -10.85 6.26
CA ASN A 128 9.41 -11.67 5.20
C ASN A 128 10.33 -12.81 4.79
N ARG A 129 11.64 -12.54 4.63
CA ARG A 129 12.65 -13.55 4.34
C ARG A 129 12.74 -14.60 5.45
N LEU A 130 12.81 -14.16 6.71
CA LEU A 130 12.88 -15.07 7.86
C LEU A 130 11.63 -15.94 7.94
N ASN A 131 10.45 -15.36 7.73
CA ASN A 131 9.19 -16.10 7.68
C ASN A 131 9.17 -17.13 6.54
N ALA A 132 9.70 -16.80 5.37
CA ALA A 132 9.82 -17.75 4.27
C ALA A 132 10.71 -18.95 4.66
N VAL A 133 11.91 -18.69 5.19
CA VAL A 133 12.82 -19.75 5.67
C VAL A 133 12.17 -20.59 6.76
N CYS A 134 11.52 -19.97 7.74
CA CYS A 134 10.81 -20.70 8.79
C CYS A 134 9.64 -21.54 8.24
N ASN A 135 8.95 -21.05 7.20
CA ASN A 135 7.87 -21.80 6.55
C ASN A 135 8.40 -23.00 5.78
N ASP A 136 9.44 -22.82 4.97
CA ASP A 136 10.09 -23.91 4.20
C ASP A 136 10.63 -24.99 5.15
N LEU A 137 11.26 -24.56 6.24
CA LEU A 137 11.72 -25.45 7.30
C LEU A 137 10.55 -26.21 7.93
N ALA A 138 9.46 -25.50 8.26
CA ALA A 138 8.28 -26.14 8.81
C ALA A 138 7.55 -27.03 7.79
N GLU A 139 7.74 -26.82 6.49
CA GLU A 139 7.23 -27.69 5.43
C GLU A 139 8.00 -29.01 5.34
N ASN A 140 9.32 -28.95 5.53
CA ASN A 140 10.23 -30.09 5.55
C ASN A 140 10.07 -31.02 6.77
N LEU A 141 9.23 -30.67 7.76
CA LEU A 141 8.93 -31.53 8.89
C LEU A 141 8.21 -32.82 8.41
N LYS A 142 8.86 -33.98 8.58
CA LYS A 142 8.40 -35.30 8.13
C LYS A 142 6.99 -35.65 8.67
N ALA A 143 5.96 -35.41 7.87
CA ALA A 143 4.59 -35.86 8.13
C ALA A 143 4.44 -37.37 7.85
N GLY A 144 3.52 -38.04 8.55
CA GLY A 144 3.25 -39.46 8.36
C GLY A 144 4.12 -40.42 9.20
N LEU A 145 4.97 -39.89 10.08
CA LEU A 145 5.68 -40.64 11.12
C LEU A 145 4.82 -40.80 12.38
N THR A 146 4.99 -41.90 13.10
CA THR A 146 4.42 -42.05 14.44
C THR A 146 5.05 -41.04 15.42
N PRO A 147 4.36 -40.64 16.51
CA PRO A 147 4.95 -39.74 17.50
C PRO A 147 6.30 -40.19 18.06
N VAL A 148 6.50 -41.51 18.19
CA VAL A 148 7.76 -42.08 18.67
C VAL A 148 8.85 -42.02 17.60
N GLU A 149 8.53 -42.31 16.34
CA GLU A 149 9.48 -42.15 15.22
C GLU A 149 9.89 -40.69 15.04
N PHE A 150 8.96 -39.75 15.21
CA PHE A 150 9.26 -38.33 15.20
C PHE A 150 10.20 -37.93 16.33
N CYS A 151 9.86 -38.30 17.58
CA CYS A 151 10.68 -37.98 18.74
C CYS A 151 12.06 -38.67 18.74
N ARG A 152 12.26 -39.74 17.95
CA ARG A 152 13.58 -40.35 17.76
C ARG A 152 14.58 -39.41 17.11
N MET A 153 14.09 -38.44 16.33
CA MET A 153 14.93 -37.42 15.67
C MET A 153 15.22 -36.21 16.59
N LEU A 154 14.71 -36.21 17.82
CA LEU A 154 14.91 -35.17 18.82
C LEU A 154 15.93 -35.64 19.86
N ASN A 155 16.90 -34.80 20.19
CA ASN A 155 17.88 -35.12 21.22
C ASN A 155 17.22 -35.28 22.59
N GLY A 156 17.73 -36.21 23.40
CA GLY A 156 17.34 -36.31 24.81
C GLY A 156 15.93 -36.84 25.12
N VAL A 157 15.02 -36.95 24.16
CA VAL A 157 13.63 -37.33 24.45
C VAL A 157 13.53 -38.79 24.92
N ASN A 158 12.81 -39.02 26.02
CA ASN A 158 12.51 -40.36 26.49
C ASN A 158 11.38 -40.98 25.65
N LEU A 159 11.77 -41.76 24.63
CA LEU A 159 10.86 -42.38 23.66
C LEU A 159 9.76 -43.23 24.32
N ASN A 160 10.05 -43.89 25.44
CA ASN A 160 9.10 -44.73 26.15
C ASN A 160 7.98 -43.93 26.84
N ARG A 161 8.21 -42.63 27.08
CA ARG A 161 7.26 -41.75 27.77
C ARG A 161 6.45 -40.88 26.81
N VAL A 162 6.86 -40.77 25.54
CA VAL A 162 6.16 -39.96 24.51
C VAL A 162 4.68 -40.32 24.40
N GLN A 163 4.35 -41.59 24.14
CA GLN A 163 2.96 -42.01 23.98
C GLN A 163 2.15 -41.97 25.30
N PRO A 164 2.68 -42.44 26.45
CA PRO A 164 2.03 -42.25 27.75
C PRO A 164 1.68 -40.80 28.06
N VAL A 165 2.61 -39.86 27.89
CA VAL A 165 2.38 -38.42 28.12
C VAL A 165 1.28 -37.87 27.21
N LEU A 166 1.22 -38.31 25.95
CA LEU A 166 0.15 -37.92 25.04
C LEU A 166 -1.22 -38.48 25.44
N VAL A 167 -1.27 -39.67 26.06
CA VAL A 167 -2.50 -40.23 26.63
C VAL A 167 -2.91 -39.48 27.89
N GLU A 168 -1.98 -39.21 28.81
CA GLU A 168 -2.20 -38.41 30.02
C GLU A 168 -2.79 -37.03 29.67
N ARG A 169 -2.31 -36.42 28.57
CA ARG A 169 -2.81 -35.14 28.02
C ARG A 169 -4.08 -35.25 27.19
N LYS A 170 -4.72 -36.42 27.15
CA LYS A 170 -5.95 -36.70 26.39
C LYS A 170 -5.81 -36.37 24.89
N ARG A 171 -4.60 -36.47 24.34
CA ARG A 171 -4.31 -36.29 22.90
C ARG A 171 -4.42 -37.61 22.15
N LEU A 172 -3.97 -38.70 22.79
CA LEU A 172 -4.14 -40.07 22.32
C LEU A 172 -5.02 -40.86 23.29
N LEU A 173 -5.59 -41.95 22.78
CA LEU A 173 -6.33 -42.94 23.55
C LEU A 173 -5.58 -44.26 23.51
N ARG A 174 -5.48 -44.95 24.66
CA ARG A 174 -4.92 -46.30 24.74
C ARG A 174 -5.98 -47.32 24.35
N THR A 175 -5.61 -48.27 23.51
CA THR A 175 -6.47 -49.37 23.04
C THR A 175 -5.80 -50.71 23.32
N PRO A 176 -6.52 -51.85 23.24
CA PRO A 176 -5.93 -53.18 23.44
C PRO A 176 -4.78 -53.51 22.48
N HIS A 177 -4.76 -52.88 21.30
CA HIS A 177 -3.80 -53.16 20.23
C HIS A 177 -2.90 -51.98 19.88
N GLY A 178 -2.81 -50.97 20.76
CA GLY A 178 -1.94 -49.80 20.55
C GLY A 178 -2.59 -48.49 20.96
N TYR A 179 -2.37 -47.45 20.18
CA TYR A 179 -2.87 -46.10 20.45
C TYR A 179 -3.77 -45.62 19.31
N ARG A 180 -4.71 -44.73 19.62
CA ARG A 180 -5.59 -44.08 18.64
C ARG A 180 -5.66 -42.57 18.86
N SER A 181 -6.02 -41.81 17.83
CA SER A 181 -6.23 -40.37 17.99
C SER A 181 -7.51 -40.10 18.77
N ALA A 182 -7.45 -39.19 19.75
CA ALA A 182 -8.64 -38.68 20.39
C ALA A 182 -9.47 -37.86 19.38
N ALA A 183 -10.81 -37.94 19.47
CA ALA A 183 -11.72 -37.38 18.46
C ALA A 183 -11.46 -35.89 18.15
N ALA A 184 -11.10 -35.09 19.15
CA ALA A 184 -10.84 -33.66 18.98
C ALA A 184 -9.59 -33.35 18.13
N TYR A 185 -8.64 -34.29 18.04
CA TYR A 185 -7.33 -34.13 17.41
C TYR A 185 -7.12 -35.02 16.18
N ARG A 186 -8.08 -35.90 15.87
CA ARG A 186 -8.11 -36.68 14.63
C ARG A 186 -8.17 -35.75 13.41
N ASP A 187 -7.40 -36.08 12.39
CA ASP A 187 -7.20 -35.35 11.13
C ASP A 187 -6.62 -33.92 11.30
N LYS A 188 -6.38 -33.47 12.54
CA LYS A 188 -5.78 -32.17 12.85
C LYS A 188 -4.32 -32.29 13.27
N LEU A 189 -4.04 -33.15 14.25
CA LEU A 189 -2.69 -33.42 14.73
C LEU A 189 -2.27 -34.84 14.36
N PHE A 190 -3.19 -35.79 14.44
CA PHE A 190 -2.91 -37.19 14.20
C PHE A 190 -3.89 -37.80 13.20
N THR A 191 -3.43 -38.80 12.44
CA THR A 191 -4.24 -39.61 11.55
C THR A 191 -3.86 -41.09 11.72
N GLU A 192 -4.77 -42.02 11.45
CA GLU A 192 -4.54 -43.46 11.58
C GLU A 192 -4.14 -44.07 10.23
N ARG A 193 -2.97 -44.73 10.18
CA ARG A 193 -2.56 -45.55 9.02
C ARG A 193 -2.79 -47.02 9.31
N ARG A 194 -3.49 -47.70 8.39
CA ARG A 194 -3.71 -49.14 8.44
C ARG A 194 -2.49 -49.90 7.91
N TYR A 195 -2.14 -50.99 8.56
CA TYR A 195 -1.11 -51.91 8.13
C TYR A 195 -1.45 -53.33 8.58
N LEU A 196 -0.87 -54.34 7.93
CA LEU A 196 -1.03 -55.73 8.34
C LEU A 196 0.10 -56.09 9.31
N ASN A 197 -0.24 -56.70 10.44
CA ASN A 197 0.75 -57.30 11.33
C ASN A 197 1.33 -58.58 10.73
N ARG A 198 2.36 -59.15 11.37
CA ARG A 198 3.00 -60.41 10.98
C ARG A 198 2.03 -61.60 10.81
N ASP A 199 0.89 -61.56 11.50
CA ASP A 199 -0.18 -62.57 11.44
C ASP A 199 -1.31 -62.21 10.46
N ASP A 200 -1.05 -61.33 9.48
CA ASP A 200 -2.02 -60.79 8.50
C ASP A 200 -3.27 -60.12 9.12
N ARG A 201 -3.19 -59.73 10.39
CA ARG A 201 -4.27 -59.01 11.07
C ARG A 201 -4.19 -57.52 10.75
N PRO A 202 -5.30 -56.88 10.34
CA PRO A 202 -5.34 -55.44 10.13
C PRO A 202 -5.16 -54.70 11.46
N CYS A 203 -4.17 -53.81 11.49
CA CYS A 203 -3.81 -52.98 12.64
C CYS A 203 -3.74 -51.52 12.22
N GLU A 204 -3.92 -50.62 13.19
CA GLU A 204 -3.88 -49.18 12.98
C GLU A 204 -2.72 -48.58 13.79
N LYS A 205 -1.90 -47.76 13.14
CA LYS A 205 -0.87 -46.95 13.80
C LYS A 205 -1.21 -45.47 13.69
N VAL A 206 -1.06 -44.75 14.78
CA VAL A 206 -1.25 -43.30 14.80
C VAL A 206 0.01 -42.61 14.26
N VAL A 207 -0.18 -41.79 13.24
CA VAL A 207 0.88 -40.97 12.64
C VAL A 207 0.54 -39.48 12.75
N LEU A 208 1.56 -38.65 12.74
CA LEU A 208 1.45 -37.20 12.80
C LEU A 208 1.08 -36.64 11.42
N THR A 209 0.18 -35.69 11.41
CA THR A 209 0.04 -34.73 10.30
C THR A 209 1.17 -33.72 10.35
N GLN A 210 1.37 -32.92 9.30
CA GLN A 210 2.37 -31.85 9.31
C GLN A 210 2.14 -30.85 10.47
N LYS A 211 0.87 -30.49 10.73
CA LYS A 211 0.48 -29.66 11.88
C LYS A 211 0.74 -30.37 13.21
N GLY A 212 0.55 -31.69 13.26
CA GLY A 212 0.91 -32.54 14.40
C GLY A 212 2.41 -32.54 14.70
N ALA A 213 3.23 -32.65 13.66
CA ALA A 213 4.68 -32.60 13.76
C ALA A 213 5.16 -31.23 14.28
N LYS A 214 4.65 -30.13 13.71
CA LYS A 214 4.94 -28.75 14.19
C LYS A 214 4.56 -28.60 15.65
N TRP A 215 3.37 -29.08 16.02
CA TRP A 215 2.88 -29.02 17.40
C TRP A 215 3.76 -29.83 18.36
N LEU A 216 4.13 -31.06 17.99
CA LEU A 216 4.94 -31.94 18.86
C LEU A 216 6.36 -31.40 19.03
N TYR A 217 6.95 -30.83 17.97
CA TYR A 217 8.22 -30.12 18.04
C TYR A 217 8.15 -28.89 18.95
N ALA A 218 7.09 -28.09 18.85
CA ALA A 218 6.90 -26.98 19.79
C ALA A 218 6.77 -27.45 21.25
N GLN A 219 6.21 -28.64 21.50
CA GLN A 219 6.20 -29.22 22.86
C GLN A 219 7.59 -29.65 23.34
N TYR A 220 8.46 -30.07 22.42
CA TYR A 220 9.86 -30.36 22.71
C TYR A 220 10.62 -29.09 23.11
N GLU A 221 10.58 -28.03 22.29
CA GLU A 221 11.25 -26.75 22.59
C GLU A 221 10.78 -26.11 23.90
N GLN A 222 9.50 -26.29 24.24
CA GLN A 222 8.92 -25.79 25.48
C GLN A 222 9.26 -26.65 26.71
N GLY A 223 10.09 -27.69 26.58
CA GLY A 223 10.46 -28.60 27.68
C GLY A 223 9.30 -29.41 28.23
N ARG A 224 8.24 -29.60 27.44
CA ARG A 224 7.02 -30.31 27.87
C ARG A 224 7.07 -31.80 27.54
N LEU A 225 8.14 -32.31 26.95
CA LEU A 225 8.36 -33.75 26.79
C LEU A 225 9.27 -34.25 27.92
N GLU A 226 9.06 -35.50 28.33
CA GLU A 226 9.95 -36.12 29.31
C GLU A 226 11.29 -36.47 28.66
N MET A 227 12.37 -36.00 29.27
CA MET A 227 13.74 -36.25 28.79
C MET A 227 14.34 -37.47 29.49
N ARG A 228 15.38 -38.03 28.88
CA ARG A 228 16.19 -39.10 29.46
C ARG A 228 17.01 -38.56 30.63
N LYS A 229 17.36 -39.45 31.55
CA LYS A 229 18.17 -39.10 32.73
C LYS A 229 19.60 -38.69 32.39
N ASP A 230 20.12 -39.18 31.27
CA ASP A 230 21.47 -38.94 30.74
C ASP A 230 21.50 -37.84 29.65
N TRP A 231 20.44 -37.02 29.56
CA TRP A 231 20.36 -35.94 28.58
C TRP A 231 21.32 -34.79 28.92
N ASP A 232 21.97 -34.24 27.90
CA ASP A 232 22.97 -33.16 27.95
C ASP A 232 22.40 -31.75 28.21
N GLY A 233 21.07 -31.63 28.35
CA GLY A 233 20.37 -30.36 28.61
C GLY A 233 20.19 -29.47 27.38
N HIS A 234 20.61 -29.89 26.18
CA HIS A 234 20.55 -29.08 24.97
C HIS A 234 19.46 -29.59 24.00
N TYR A 235 18.60 -28.67 23.55
CA TYR A 235 17.58 -28.96 22.55
C TYR A 235 18.18 -28.94 21.14
N SER A 236 18.44 -30.12 20.57
CA SER A 236 18.89 -30.29 19.19
C SER A 236 18.09 -31.38 18.47
N HIS A 237 18.14 -31.42 17.14
CA HIS A 237 17.35 -32.37 16.35
C HIS A 237 17.91 -32.54 14.91
N VAL A 238 17.51 -33.63 14.25
CA VAL A 238 17.86 -33.98 12.86
C VAL A 238 16.61 -34.06 11.95
N LEU A 239 15.62 -33.21 12.21
CA LEU A 239 14.32 -33.26 11.51
C LEU A 239 14.39 -32.86 10.04
N PHE A 240 15.43 -32.13 9.65
CA PHE A 240 15.66 -31.64 8.30
C PHE A 240 16.75 -32.50 7.65
N ASP A 241 16.42 -33.15 6.53
CA ASP A 241 17.46 -33.70 5.66
C ASP A 241 18.02 -32.51 4.88
N ASP A 242 19.27 -32.14 5.13
CA ASP A 242 20.06 -31.38 4.15
C ASP A 242 20.30 -32.32 2.96
N GLN A 243 19.33 -32.40 2.05
CA GLN A 243 19.57 -32.98 0.72
C GLN A 243 20.34 -31.96 -0.13
N GLU A 244 21.56 -31.63 0.29
CA GLU A 244 22.58 -31.06 -0.59
C GLU A 244 23.90 -31.83 -0.39
N ASN A 245 24.46 -32.23 -1.53
CA ASN A 245 25.75 -32.88 -1.76
C ASN A 245 25.86 -34.38 -1.48
N VAL A 246 25.32 -35.18 -2.40
CA VAL A 246 26.13 -36.22 -3.06
C VAL A 246 25.85 -36.19 -4.57
N ALA A 247 26.75 -35.54 -5.31
CA ALA A 247 26.99 -35.79 -6.73
C ALA A 247 28.39 -36.41 -6.85
#